data_AF-A0ABC9P2G0-F1
#
_entry.id   AF-A0ABC9P2G0-F1
#
_cell.length_a   1.000
_cell.length_b   1.000
_cell.length_c   1.000
_cell.angle_alpha   90.00
_cell.angle_beta   90.00
_cell.angle_gamma   90.00
#
_symmetry.space_group_name_H-M   'P 1'
#
loop_
_entity.id
_entity.type
_entity.pdbx_description
1 polymer ?
#
loop_
_entity_poly.entity_id
_entity_poly.type
_entity_poly.pdbx_seq_one_letter_code
_entity_poly.pdbx_strand_id
1 'polypeptide(L)'
;SLPDEPSVPTEPTTPSKPEQPTEPTTPSVPEQPTEPSVPEKPVEPNKPTEPEKPVPVVPEKPVVPQQPEQPTDVVVKPNGEIATGESTQQPTVPIETNNLSEVTHVPTVTTPIETASGESIVAVDKGVPLTQTADGLKPIKSEYKVLPSGNVQVKSADGKMKVLPYTGEKMGIIGSIAGVCLTVLSGILIYKKRKV
;
A
#
# COMPACT_ATOMS: atom_id res chain seq x y z
N SER A 1 -111.48 47.31 -18.13
CA SER A 1 -112.28 46.89 -19.28
C SER A 1 -111.34 46.31 -20.30
N LEU A 2 -111.54 45.07 -20.74
CA LEU A 2 -110.80 44.54 -21.89
C LEU A 2 -111.82 43.88 -22.84
N PRO A 3 -111.85 44.35 -24.10
CA PRO A 3 -112.89 44.02 -25.07
C PRO A 3 -112.68 42.65 -25.70
N ASP A 4 -113.79 42.20 -26.30
CA ASP A 4 -114.01 40.92 -26.93
C ASP A 4 -113.00 40.53 -28.01
N GLU A 5 -112.81 39.21 -28.09
CA GLU A 5 -112.02 38.58 -29.14
C GLU A 5 -112.88 38.22 -30.37
N PRO A 6 -112.28 38.36 -31.57
CA PRO A 6 -112.97 38.20 -32.84
C PRO A 6 -113.28 36.73 -33.17
N SER A 7 -114.35 36.53 -33.94
CA SER A 7 -114.74 35.22 -34.45
C SER A 7 -113.77 34.71 -35.51
N VAL A 8 -113.59 33.39 -35.49
CA VAL A 8 -112.50 32.69 -36.12
C VAL A 8 -112.85 32.24 -37.55
N PRO A 9 -111.92 32.41 -38.52
CA PRO A 9 -112.12 31.98 -39.90
C PRO A 9 -112.25 30.45 -40.03
N THR A 10 -113.01 30.01 -41.02
CA THR A 10 -113.07 28.60 -41.40
C THR A 10 -111.75 28.12 -41.98
N GLU A 11 -111.42 26.89 -41.62
CA GLU A 11 -110.12 26.31 -41.90
C GLU A 11 -109.98 25.90 -43.37
N PRO A 12 -108.77 26.07 -43.95
CA PRO A 12 -108.49 25.66 -45.32
C PRO A 12 -108.54 24.14 -45.48
N THR A 13 -108.90 23.69 -46.68
CA THR A 13 -108.86 22.26 -47.03
C THR A 13 -107.43 21.75 -47.03
N THR A 14 -107.25 20.55 -46.52
CA THR A 14 -105.93 19.92 -46.47
C THR A 14 -105.45 19.54 -47.88
N PRO A 15 -104.21 19.89 -48.26
CA PRO A 15 -103.63 19.45 -49.52
C PRO A 15 -103.45 17.93 -49.52
N SER A 16 -103.55 17.31 -50.69
CA SER A 16 -103.24 15.89 -50.86
C SER A 16 -101.80 15.61 -50.46
N LYS A 17 -101.59 14.45 -49.82
CA LYS A 17 -100.26 14.02 -49.42
C LYS A 17 -99.39 13.79 -50.66
N PRO A 18 -98.12 14.24 -50.67
CA PRO A 18 -97.18 13.90 -51.73
C PRO A 18 -97.01 12.39 -51.87
N GLU A 19 -96.75 11.91 -53.08
CA GLU A 19 -96.33 10.54 -53.30
C GLU A 19 -95.01 10.26 -52.56
N GLN A 20 -94.85 9.04 -52.09
CA GLN A 20 -93.61 8.65 -51.43
C GLN A 20 -92.49 8.57 -52.48
N PRO A 21 -91.29 9.08 -52.16
CA PRO A 21 -90.13 8.90 -53.02
C PRO A 21 -89.81 7.41 -53.14
N THR A 22 -89.33 7.00 -54.32
CA THR A 22 -88.81 5.65 -54.52
C THR A 22 -87.60 5.41 -53.63
N GLU A 23 -87.48 4.18 -53.13
CA GLU A 23 -86.32 3.81 -52.32
C GLU A 23 -85.02 3.95 -53.14
N PRO A 24 -83.95 4.46 -52.52
CA PRO A 24 -82.66 4.56 -53.18
C PRO A 24 -82.09 3.17 -53.45
N THR A 25 -81.41 3.00 -54.58
CA THR A 25 -80.69 1.78 -54.90
C THR A 25 -79.55 1.56 -53.91
N THR A 26 -79.32 0.31 -53.54
CA THR A 26 -78.19 -0.06 -52.69
C THR A 26 -76.86 0.26 -53.40
N PRO A 27 -75.91 0.91 -52.72
CA PRO A 27 -74.59 1.15 -53.29
C PRO A 27 -73.86 -0.19 -53.51
N SER A 28 -73.02 -0.24 -54.54
CA SER A 28 -72.15 -1.40 -54.76
C SER A 28 -71.13 -1.53 -53.63
N VAL A 29 -70.80 -2.77 -53.30
CA VAL A 29 -69.79 -3.07 -52.28
C VAL A 29 -68.40 -2.67 -52.83
N PRO A 30 -67.58 -1.94 -52.07
CA PRO A 30 -66.21 -1.63 -52.49
C PRO A 30 -65.39 -2.92 -52.70
N GLU A 31 -64.47 -2.88 -53.66
CA GLU A 31 -63.50 -3.97 -53.83
C GLU A 31 -62.63 -4.08 -52.58
N GLN A 32 -62.28 -5.32 -52.22
CA GLN A 32 -61.37 -5.54 -51.10
C GLN A 32 -59.96 -5.06 -51.46
N PRO A 33 -59.24 -4.43 -50.52
CA PRO A 33 -57.86 -4.06 -50.73
C PRO A 33 -57.00 -5.31 -50.94
N THR A 34 -55.99 -5.19 -51.81
CA THR A 34 -55.00 -6.24 -52.00
C THR A 34 -54.20 -6.46 -50.72
N GLU A 35 -53.87 -7.72 -50.44
CA GLU A 35 -53.05 -8.07 -49.28
C GLU A 35 -51.65 -7.46 -49.38
N PRO A 36 -51.10 -6.89 -48.30
CA PRO A 36 -49.76 -6.31 -48.31
C PRO A 36 -48.70 -7.40 -48.55
N SER A 37 -47.63 -7.05 -49.25
CA SER A 37 -46.49 -7.95 -49.43
C SER A 37 -45.79 -8.22 -48.10
N VAL A 38 -45.30 -9.45 -47.93
CA VAL A 38 -44.53 -9.84 -46.75
C VAL A 38 -43.18 -9.12 -46.76
N PRO A 39 -42.76 -8.48 -45.66
CA PRO A 39 -41.45 -7.85 -45.56
C PRO A 39 -40.32 -8.87 -45.73
N GLU A 40 -39.23 -8.45 -46.36
CA GLU A 40 -38.02 -9.28 -46.43
C GLU A 40 -37.44 -9.51 -45.03
N LYS A 41 -36.89 -10.71 -44.81
CA LYS A 41 -36.26 -11.05 -43.54
C LYS A 41 -34.96 -10.24 -43.37
N PRO A 42 -34.65 -9.74 -42.15
CA PRO A 42 -33.38 -9.09 -41.88
C PRO A 42 -32.18 -9.99 -42.20
N VAL A 43 -31.11 -9.40 -42.71
CA VAL A 43 -29.82 -10.08 -42.89
C VAL A 43 -29.23 -10.41 -41.52
N GLU A 44 -28.66 -11.60 -41.39
CA GLU A 44 -28.02 -12.04 -40.15
C GLU A 44 -26.76 -11.20 -39.87
N PRO A 45 -26.54 -10.74 -38.62
CA PRO A 45 -25.34 -9.98 -38.29
C PRO A 45 -24.08 -10.82 -38.45
N ASN A 46 -22.99 -10.16 -38.82
CA ASN A 46 -21.68 -10.80 -38.87
C ASN A 46 -21.25 -11.30 -37.48
N LYS A 47 -20.54 -12.43 -37.44
CA LYS A 47 -19.94 -12.91 -36.19
C LYS A 47 -18.88 -11.92 -35.68
N PRO A 48 -18.76 -11.74 -34.35
CA PRO A 48 -17.67 -10.97 -33.76
C PRO A 48 -16.32 -11.57 -34.12
N THR A 49 -15.32 -10.70 -34.30
CA THR A 49 -13.93 -11.11 -34.44
C THR A 49 -13.43 -11.69 -33.11
N GLU A 50 -12.63 -12.75 -33.17
CA GLU A 50 -12.00 -13.32 -31.97
C GLU A 50 -10.97 -12.33 -31.39
N PRO A 51 -10.93 -12.12 -30.06
CA PRO A 51 -9.93 -11.26 -29.43
C PRO A 51 -8.52 -11.82 -29.63
N GLU A 52 -7.55 -10.94 -29.85
CA GLU A 52 -6.15 -11.33 -29.88
C GLU A 52 -5.73 -11.93 -28.54
N LYS A 53 -4.97 -13.03 -28.58
CA LYS A 53 -4.43 -13.63 -27.36
C LYS A 53 -3.41 -12.69 -26.72
N PRO A 54 -3.46 -12.49 -25.40
CA PRO A 54 -2.43 -11.71 -24.71
C PRO A 54 -1.08 -12.38 -24.87
N VAL A 55 -0.06 -11.60 -25.24
CA VAL A 55 1.32 -12.07 -25.30
C VAL A 55 1.82 -12.25 -23.85
N PRO A 56 2.32 -13.44 -23.46
CA PRO A 56 2.83 -13.64 -22.11
C PRO A 56 4.11 -12.80 -21.91
N VAL A 57 4.05 -11.86 -20.98
CA VAL A 57 5.22 -11.07 -20.56
C VAL A 57 6.04 -11.92 -19.61
N VAL A 58 7.34 -12.07 -19.87
CA VAL A 58 8.27 -12.73 -18.94
C VAL A 58 8.47 -11.78 -17.75
N PRO A 59 8.25 -12.22 -16.50
CA PRO A 59 8.54 -11.40 -15.33
C PRO A 59 10.02 -11.01 -15.33
N GLU A 60 10.31 -9.75 -15.01
CA GLU A 60 11.69 -9.33 -14.78
C GLU A 60 12.31 -10.18 -13.65
N LYS A 61 13.59 -10.54 -13.80
CA LYS A 61 14.29 -11.26 -12.74
C LYS A 61 14.36 -10.37 -11.49
N PRO A 62 14.15 -10.94 -10.29
CA PRO A 62 14.38 -10.20 -9.05
C PRO A 62 15.79 -9.60 -9.02
N VAL A 63 15.89 -8.32 -8.64
CA VAL A 63 17.18 -7.68 -8.38
C VAL A 63 17.84 -8.40 -7.19
N VAL A 64 19.06 -8.88 -7.38
CA VAL A 64 19.84 -9.49 -6.29
C VAL A 64 20.24 -8.37 -5.32
N PRO A 65 19.99 -8.50 -4.00
CA PRO A 65 20.46 -7.53 -3.02
C PRO A 65 21.98 -7.38 -3.10
N GLN A 66 22.48 -6.14 -3.00
CA GLN A 66 23.92 -5.91 -2.97
C GLN A 66 24.48 -6.51 -1.67
N GLN A 67 25.53 -7.33 -1.78
CA GLN A 67 26.22 -7.86 -0.60
C GLN A 67 27.14 -6.78 -0.03
N PRO A 68 27.13 -6.57 1.30
CA PRO A 68 28.01 -5.63 1.99
C PRO A 68 29.47 -5.71 1.56
N GLU A 69 30.09 -4.54 1.42
CA GLU A 69 31.51 -4.40 1.11
C GLU A 69 32.39 -4.95 2.25
N GLN A 70 33.70 -5.07 2.00
CA GLN A 70 34.68 -5.45 3.02
C GLN A 70 34.56 -4.57 4.28
N PRO A 71 34.92 -5.08 5.47
CA PRO A 71 34.83 -4.33 6.70
C PRO A 71 35.60 -3.01 6.61
N THR A 72 34.95 -1.91 6.97
CA THR A 72 35.53 -0.56 7.03
C THR A 72 35.55 -0.08 8.48
N ASP A 73 36.70 0.43 8.92
CA ASP A 73 36.88 0.98 10.26
C ASP A 73 36.24 2.36 10.40
N VAL A 74 35.33 2.50 11.38
CA VAL A 74 34.68 3.79 11.69
C VAL A 74 34.92 4.22 13.12
N VAL A 75 35.09 5.51 13.33
CA VAL A 75 35.20 6.09 14.68
C VAL A 75 33.79 6.27 15.23
N VAL A 76 33.52 5.62 16.36
CA VAL A 76 32.22 5.71 17.05
C VAL A 76 32.37 6.61 18.27
N LYS A 77 31.49 7.58 18.42
CA LYS A 77 31.41 8.45 19.60
C LYS A 77 30.81 7.69 20.79
N PRO A 78 31.01 8.15 22.05
CA PRO A 78 30.41 7.52 23.23
C PRO A 78 28.86 7.46 23.24
N ASN A 79 28.19 8.19 22.35
CA ASN A 79 26.73 8.12 22.18
C ASN A 79 26.31 7.11 21.08
N GLY A 80 27.24 6.37 20.49
CA GLY A 80 26.99 5.42 19.40
C GLY A 80 26.94 6.04 18.00
N GLU A 81 27.06 7.35 17.84
CA GLU A 81 27.08 7.99 16.51
C GLU A 81 28.44 7.81 15.81
N ILE A 82 28.42 7.76 14.48
CA ILE A 82 29.64 7.77 13.67
C ILE A 82 30.22 9.19 13.64
N ALA A 83 31.51 9.32 13.93
CA ALA A 83 32.24 10.57 13.79
C ALA A 83 32.71 10.73 12.34
N THR A 84 32.04 11.59 11.57
CA THR A 84 32.51 12.03 10.24
C THR A 84 33.57 13.13 10.42
N GLY A 85 34.84 12.73 10.45
CA GLY A 85 35.96 13.66 10.61
C GLY A 85 37.08 13.03 11.42
N GLU A 86 38.24 12.85 10.78
CA GLU A 86 39.40 12.10 11.23
C GLU A 86 39.85 12.48 12.65
N SER A 87 39.85 11.51 13.55
CA SER A 87 40.71 11.52 14.73
C SER A 87 41.36 10.14 14.84
N THR A 88 42.64 10.08 14.50
CA THR A 88 43.45 8.85 14.41
C THR A 88 43.80 8.23 15.76
N GLN A 89 43.27 8.77 16.87
CA GLN A 89 43.58 8.35 18.24
C GLN A 89 42.39 7.72 18.98
N GLN A 90 41.22 7.60 18.35
CA GLN A 90 40.03 7.02 18.97
C GLN A 90 39.81 5.57 18.49
N PRO A 91 39.35 4.63 19.35
CA PRO A 91 39.10 3.26 18.93
C PRO A 91 38.12 3.21 17.76
N THR A 92 38.48 2.48 16.71
CA THR A 92 37.62 2.21 15.56
C THR A 92 36.84 0.92 15.75
N VAL A 93 35.64 0.87 15.17
CA VAL A 93 34.82 -0.34 15.06
C VAL A 93 34.75 -0.69 13.58
N PRO A 94 35.16 -1.90 13.17
CA PRO A 94 34.99 -2.33 11.79
C PRO A 94 33.51 -2.71 11.57
N ILE A 95 32.91 -2.16 10.52
CA ILE A 95 31.54 -2.44 10.12
C ILE A 95 31.48 -2.84 8.64
N GLU A 96 30.54 -3.72 8.28
CA GLU A 96 30.40 -4.23 6.92
C GLU A 96 29.10 -3.69 6.31
N THR A 97 29.15 -2.60 5.55
CA THR A 97 27.94 -1.98 4.99
C THR A 97 28.15 -1.57 3.54
N ASN A 98 27.11 -1.71 2.72
CA ASN A 98 27.11 -1.17 1.35
C ASN A 98 26.89 0.35 1.30
N ASN A 99 26.37 0.93 2.38
CA ASN A 99 26.06 2.35 2.40
C ASN A 99 26.30 2.95 3.78
N LEU A 100 27.56 3.35 4.02
CA LEU A 100 27.96 3.99 5.26
C LEU A 100 27.20 5.30 5.54
N SER A 101 26.84 6.04 4.49
CA SER A 101 26.15 7.33 4.63
C SER A 101 24.74 7.21 5.22
N GLU A 102 24.13 6.03 5.14
CA GLU A 102 22.84 5.76 5.78
C GLU A 102 22.99 5.46 7.28
N VAL A 103 24.15 4.99 7.73
CA VAL A 103 24.35 4.54 9.11
C VAL A 103 24.39 5.75 10.03
N THR A 104 23.51 5.76 11.02
CA THR A 104 23.44 6.85 12.00
C THR A 104 24.03 6.44 13.34
N HIS A 105 23.91 5.17 13.70
CA HIS A 105 24.37 4.67 15.00
C HIS A 105 24.97 3.27 14.87
N VAL A 106 26.00 3.00 15.66
CA VAL A 106 26.59 1.68 15.86
C VAL A 106 26.26 1.24 17.30
N PRO A 107 25.34 0.28 17.49
CA PRO A 107 25.02 -0.20 18.83
C PRO A 107 26.20 -0.99 19.40
N THR A 108 26.45 -0.82 20.69
CA THR A 108 27.41 -1.63 21.43
C THR A 108 26.83 -2.02 22.79
N VAL A 109 27.45 -2.97 23.48
CA VAL A 109 27.08 -3.32 24.87
C VAL A 109 27.16 -2.13 25.83
N THR A 110 28.04 -1.15 25.55
CA THR A 110 28.20 0.07 26.35
C THR A 110 27.30 1.21 25.90
N THR A 111 26.84 1.18 24.65
CA THR A 111 25.98 2.20 24.04
C THR A 111 24.82 1.53 23.32
N PRO A 112 23.92 0.88 24.08
CA PRO A 112 22.79 0.19 23.48
C PRO A 112 21.79 1.16 22.88
N ILE A 113 20.99 0.65 21.95
CA ILE A 113 19.84 1.37 21.39
C ILE A 113 18.58 0.71 21.91
N GLU A 114 17.83 1.45 22.72
CA GLU A 114 16.50 1.01 23.16
C GLU A 114 15.50 1.19 22.02
N THR A 115 14.78 0.12 21.70
CA THR A 115 13.66 0.12 20.75
C THR A 115 12.41 0.69 21.39
N ALA A 116 11.42 1.07 20.57
CA ALA A 116 10.12 1.52 21.07
C ALA A 116 9.37 0.46 21.92
N SER A 117 9.73 -0.82 21.80
CA SER A 117 9.17 -1.90 22.63
C SER A 117 9.88 -2.08 23.98
N GLY A 118 11.02 -1.41 24.19
CA GLY A 118 11.88 -1.55 25.37
C GLY A 118 13.01 -2.57 25.23
N GLU A 119 13.19 -3.23 24.07
CA GLU A 119 14.36 -4.09 23.85
C GLU A 119 15.63 -3.28 23.60
N SER A 120 16.74 -3.72 24.19
CA SER A 120 18.05 -3.08 24.10
C SER A 120 18.91 -3.75 23.02
N ILE A 121 19.14 -3.07 21.90
CA ILE A 121 20.00 -3.55 20.81
C ILE A 121 21.44 -3.22 21.16
N VAL A 122 22.28 -4.25 21.20
CA VAL A 122 23.71 -4.13 21.55
C VAL A 122 24.64 -4.48 20.38
N ALA A 123 24.11 -5.11 19.34
CA ALA A 123 24.85 -5.52 18.15
C ALA A 123 23.88 -5.73 16.99
N VAL A 124 24.42 -5.85 15.77
CA VAL A 124 23.71 -6.37 14.61
C VAL A 124 24.53 -7.56 14.09
N ASP A 125 23.89 -8.59 13.56
CA ASP A 125 24.58 -9.70 12.88
C ASP A 125 23.84 -10.02 11.60
N LYS A 126 24.53 -9.88 10.47
CA LYS A 126 23.98 -10.11 9.13
C LYS A 126 22.62 -9.44 8.88
N GLY A 127 22.45 -8.21 9.39
CA GLY A 127 21.19 -7.47 9.28
C GLY A 127 20.12 -7.85 10.31
N VAL A 128 20.47 -8.64 11.32
CA VAL A 128 19.61 -9.03 12.44
C VAL A 128 20.07 -8.30 13.70
N PRO A 129 19.29 -7.36 14.24
CA PRO A 129 19.64 -6.71 15.51
C PRO A 129 19.56 -7.70 16.67
N LEU A 130 20.55 -7.65 17.55
CA LEU A 130 20.71 -8.56 18.67
C LEU A 130 20.63 -7.81 20.01
N THR A 131 20.02 -8.45 20.99
CA THR A 131 19.99 -8.07 22.40
C THR A 131 20.83 -9.03 23.24
N GLN A 132 21.44 -8.52 24.32
CA GLN A 132 22.20 -9.34 25.26
C GLN A 132 21.27 -9.95 26.30
N THR A 133 21.26 -11.29 26.39
CA THR A 133 20.54 -12.05 27.42
C THR A 133 21.52 -12.85 28.28
N ALA A 134 21.02 -13.50 29.34
CA ALA A 134 21.81 -14.40 30.18
C ALA A 134 22.38 -15.59 29.40
N ASP A 135 21.68 -16.03 28.34
CA ASP A 135 22.11 -17.13 27.48
C ASP A 135 23.00 -16.66 26.30
N GLY A 136 23.35 -15.38 26.25
CA GLY A 136 24.13 -14.77 25.16
C GLY A 136 23.31 -13.81 24.28
N LEU A 137 23.84 -13.50 23.10
CA LEU A 137 23.19 -12.62 22.13
C LEU A 137 22.01 -13.34 21.45
N LYS A 138 20.83 -12.71 21.45
CA LYS A 138 19.62 -13.21 20.78
C LYS A 138 19.02 -12.15 19.87
N PRO A 139 18.36 -12.53 18.76
CA PRO A 139 17.60 -11.59 17.95
C PRO A 139 16.55 -10.85 18.76
N ILE A 140 16.38 -9.57 18.49
CA ILE A 140 15.26 -8.80 19.05
C ILE A 140 13.93 -9.29 18.47
N LYS A 141 12.85 -9.07 19.21
CA LYS A 141 11.47 -9.35 18.76
C LYS A 141 10.78 -8.14 18.13
N SER A 142 11.31 -6.95 18.36
CA SER A 142 10.79 -5.70 17.85
C SER A 142 10.82 -5.65 16.33
N GLU A 143 9.89 -4.91 15.74
CA GLU A 143 9.89 -4.68 14.30
C GLU A 143 11.09 -3.84 13.87
N TYR A 144 11.74 -4.28 12.81
CA TYR A 144 12.80 -3.57 12.12
C TYR A 144 12.70 -3.84 10.62
N LYS A 145 13.34 -2.99 9.82
CA LYS A 145 13.38 -3.12 8.37
C LYS A 145 14.83 -3.24 7.91
N VAL A 146 15.11 -4.28 7.14
CA VAL A 146 16.39 -4.39 6.41
C VAL A 146 16.28 -3.54 5.13
N LEU A 147 17.22 -2.64 4.94
CA LEU A 147 17.30 -1.77 3.77
C LEU A 147 17.96 -2.52 2.60
N PRO A 148 17.80 -2.04 1.34
CA PRO A 148 18.48 -2.63 0.18
C PRO A 148 20.02 -2.65 0.31
N SER A 149 20.58 -1.77 1.14
CA SER A 149 22.00 -1.72 1.51
C SER A 149 22.43 -2.83 2.50
N GLY A 150 21.49 -3.57 3.08
CA GLY A 150 21.71 -4.52 4.17
C GLY A 150 21.66 -3.88 5.56
N ASN A 151 21.74 -2.55 5.67
CA ASN A 151 21.62 -1.84 6.94
C ASN A 151 20.25 -2.05 7.58
N VAL A 152 20.17 -1.92 8.90
CA VAL A 152 18.93 -2.13 9.63
C VAL A 152 18.34 -0.82 10.10
N GLN A 153 17.13 -0.52 9.68
CA GLN A 153 16.36 0.59 10.20
C GLN A 153 15.44 0.12 11.33
N VAL A 154 15.55 0.74 12.50
CA VAL A 154 14.75 0.42 13.69
C VAL A 154 14.21 1.69 14.34
N LYS A 155 13.00 1.59 14.90
CA LYS A 155 12.39 2.67 15.68
C LYS A 155 12.90 2.61 17.13
N SER A 156 13.64 3.64 17.51
CA SER A 156 14.20 3.80 18.86
C SER A 156 13.12 4.30 19.85
N ALA A 157 13.37 4.15 21.15
CA ALA A 157 12.47 4.55 22.24
C ALA A 157 12.17 6.06 22.25
N ASP A 158 13.10 6.87 21.72
CA ASP A 158 12.91 8.31 21.45
C ASP A 158 11.93 8.60 20.29
N GLY A 159 11.36 7.57 19.67
CA GLY A 159 10.45 7.67 18.53
C GLY A 159 11.15 7.95 17.20
N LYS A 160 12.48 8.10 17.19
CA LYS A 160 13.26 8.39 15.98
C LYS A 160 13.65 7.10 15.26
N MET A 161 13.75 7.18 13.94
CA MET A 161 14.29 6.09 13.13
C MET A 161 15.82 6.16 13.19
N LYS A 162 16.44 5.09 13.68
CA LYS A 162 17.89 4.92 13.65
C LYS A 162 18.24 3.86 12.63
N VAL A 163 19.37 4.03 11.96
CA VAL A 163 19.88 3.10 10.96
C VAL A 163 21.20 2.56 11.48
N LEU A 164 21.24 1.24 11.60
CA LEU A 164 22.32 0.46 12.16
C LEU A 164 23.10 -0.18 11.02
N PRO A 165 24.42 -0.33 11.16
CA PRO A 165 25.22 -0.96 10.13
C PRO A 165 24.84 -2.43 9.99
N TYR A 166 25.00 -2.98 8.80
CA TYR A 166 25.20 -4.42 8.66
C TYR A 166 26.57 -4.77 9.26
N THR A 167 26.65 -5.86 9.98
CA THR A 167 27.88 -6.35 10.62
C THR A 167 27.87 -7.86 10.45
N GLY A 168 28.90 -8.42 9.82
CA GLY A 168 28.97 -9.86 9.53
C GLY A 168 29.53 -10.70 10.68
N GLU A 169 29.66 -12.00 10.41
CA GLU A 169 30.12 -13.06 11.34
C GLU A 169 31.49 -12.79 12.00
N LYS A 170 32.32 -11.93 11.41
CA LYS A 170 33.65 -11.58 11.94
C LYS A 170 33.61 -10.56 13.08
N MET A 171 32.43 -10.03 13.43
CA MET A 171 32.16 -9.44 14.74
C MET A 171 31.99 -10.51 15.83
N GLY A 172 32.34 -11.77 15.55
CA GLY A 172 32.80 -12.69 16.57
C GLY A 172 34.02 -12.10 17.29
N ILE A 173 33.78 -11.36 18.37
CA ILE A 173 34.82 -10.92 19.31
C ILE A 173 35.80 -9.91 18.70
N ILE A 174 35.31 -8.73 18.32
CA ILE A 174 36.16 -7.54 18.32
C ILE A 174 35.90 -6.88 19.69
N GLY A 175 36.62 -7.23 20.75
CA GLY A 175 38.06 -7.05 20.83
C GLY A 175 38.32 -5.67 21.45
N SER A 176 38.42 -5.63 22.78
CA SER A 176 39.09 -4.55 23.54
C SER A 176 38.28 -3.32 24.02
N ILE A 177 37.11 -3.51 24.65
CA ILE A 177 36.73 -2.64 25.79
C ILE A 177 36.40 -3.49 27.04
N ALA A 178 35.74 -4.64 26.86
CA ALA A 178 35.51 -5.57 27.97
C ALA A 178 36.81 -6.14 28.59
N GLY A 179 37.92 -6.19 27.83
CA GLY A 179 39.23 -6.64 28.32
C GLY A 179 40.05 -5.59 29.09
N VAL A 180 39.73 -4.30 28.97
CA VAL A 180 40.42 -3.22 29.70
C VAL A 180 39.65 -2.81 30.96
N CYS A 181 38.33 -2.98 30.99
CA CYS A 181 37.54 -2.68 32.19
C CYS A 181 37.67 -3.68 33.35
N LEU A 182 38.29 -4.85 33.15
CA LEU A 182 38.48 -5.84 34.22
C LEU A 182 39.77 -5.66 35.04
N THR A 183 40.72 -4.81 34.64
CA THR A 183 41.97 -4.61 35.42
C THR A 183 41.92 -3.45 36.40
N VAL A 184 40.91 -2.57 36.33
CA VAL A 184 40.83 -1.41 37.26
C VAL A 184 40.08 -1.72 38.56
N LEU A 185 39.28 -2.79 38.62
CA LEU A 185 38.56 -3.17 39.84
C LEU A 185 39.26 -4.23 40.70
N SER A 186 40.29 -4.93 40.18
CA SER A 186 41.05 -5.93 40.96
C SER A 186 42.22 -5.35 41.77
N GLY A 187 42.59 -4.08 41.59
CA GLY A 187 43.69 -3.44 42.33
C GLY A 187 43.29 -2.80 43.66
N ILE A 188 42.02 -2.45 43.87
CA ILE A 188 41.59 -1.65 45.03
C ILE A 188 41.18 -2.52 46.23
N LEU A 189 40.78 -3.78 46.01
CA LEU A 189 40.32 -4.65 47.11
C LEU A 189 41.43 -5.47 47.81
N ILE A 190 42.62 -5.59 47.22
CA ILE A 190 43.75 -6.31 47.85
C ILE A 190 44.65 -5.38 48.70
N TYR A 191 44.65 -4.06 48.43
CA TYR A 191 45.50 -3.13 49.19
C TYR A 191 44.98 -2.84 50.61
N LYS A 192 43.68 -3.02 50.87
CA LYS A 192 43.09 -2.66 52.17
C LYS A 192 43.13 -3.76 53.24
N LYS A 193 43.77 -4.90 52.98
CA LYS A 193 43.99 -5.97 53.97
C LYS A 193 45.46 -6.17 54.40
N ARG A 194 46.35 -5.24 54.04
CA ARG A 194 47.79 -5.34 54.37
C ARG A 194 48.38 -4.18 55.17
N LYS A 195 47.57 -3.28 55.74
CA LYS A 195 48.04 -2.40 56.80
C LYS A 195 47.00 -2.27 57.90
N VAL A 196 47.50 -2.57 59.11
CA VAL A 196 46.90 -2.54 60.46
C VAL A 196 46.15 -3.81 60.84
#